data_AF-A0A957SCA2-F1
#
_entry.id   AF-A0A957SCA2-F1
#
_cell.length_a   1.000
_cell.length_b   1.000
_cell.length_c   1.000
_cell.angle_alpha   90.00
_cell.angle_beta   90.00
_cell.angle_gamma   90.00
#
_symmetry.space_group_name_H-M   'P 1'
#
loop_
_entity.id
_entity.type
_entity.pdbx_description
1 polymer ?
#
loop_
_entity_poly.entity_id
_entity_poly.type
_entity_poly.pdbx_seq_one_letter_code
_entity_poly.pdbx_strand_id
1 'polypeptide(L)'
;TVGGLDVALGAEKWRELQQLAGKAKSFGVEAYLLSPQETQEKLPLINADAIRGSIYVPSSALAGGAYLANALLRDAAKDGAVKCIGHTAVTEIDVKDGRVVGVQTSNPELPRIECEAVLLCTNIWGPILGEKLGIPVPLMPCEHQYAFTEPLEELSRFDPAKQADEVIYPTARIQDIVAYFRQHWNSFGIGNYWHNPRLVSPHKLGMTAVNPFTPEDLEQCWSRAQEIFPAFQGKQITRAFNGIFAFPVDGYPLLGEARGIKGLWTALGSWLTHAGGVGKAIAELMTHGESEWDLRQVNLHRFHAFQSTPTYLLQVSGKNYREVWDPGHPRQPLSEPRNVRMSPFAPRLDALDTVYTTFAGLELPNWCKANSHLLEKYDGQIPERTGFAAEYWSPIQGAEHLETRNNVALFDLTGLSIIEVKGPGAVGFVNYLCSNQMDKPVDSVVYTCWLTHSGGIRRDLAVARVAADQFWMFVGEGTR
;
A
#
# COMPACT_ATOMS: atom_id res chain seq x y z
N THR A 1 -20.00 16.46 0.92
CA THR A 1 -19.60 15.20 0.25
C THR A 1 -20.50 15.01 -0.96
N VAL A 2 -20.07 14.28 -1.98
CA VAL A 2 -20.91 13.96 -3.17
C VAL A 2 -21.21 12.47 -3.27
N GLY A 3 -20.64 11.67 -2.39
CA GLY A 3 -20.68 10.22 -2.44
C GLY A 3 -19.76 9.64 -3.50
N GLY A 4 -19.64 8.32 -3.51
CA GLY A 4 -18.81 7.57 -4.45
C GLY A 4 -19.44 6.23 -4.76
N LEU A 5 -19.35 5.83 -6.02
CA LEU A 5 -19.85 4.59 -6.57
C LEU A 5 -18.65 3.74 -7.00
N ASP A 6 -18.57 2.50 -6.51
CA ASP A 6 -17.78 1.46 -7.17
C ASP A 6 -18.77 0.60 -7.96
N VAL A 7 -18.61 0.53 -9.28
CA VAL A 7 -19.57 -0.08 -10.21
C VAL A 7 -19.01 -1.39 -10.75
N ALA A 8 -19.84 -2.42 -10.79
CA ALA A 8 -19.52 -3.70 -11.42
C ALA A 8 -20.26 -3.84 -12.75
N LEU A 9 -19.53 -4.23 -13.79
CA LEU A 9 -20.11 -4.62 -15.09
C LEU A 9 -20.48 -6.12 -15.09
N GLY A 10 -19.59 -6.96 -14.56
CA GLY A 10 -19.73 -8.42 -14.54
C GLY A 10 -20.19 -9.01 -13.20
N ALA A 11 -20.52 -10.31 -13.22
CA ALA A 11 -20.94 -11.06 -12.03
C ALA A 11 -19.78 -11.28 -11.02
N GLU A 12 -18.56 -11.45 -11.53
CA GLU A 12 -17.37 -11.62 -10.69
C GLU A 12 -17.08 -10.36 -9.87
N LYS A 13 -16.96 -9.21 -10.56
CA LYS A 13 -16.75 -7.92 -9.89
C LYS A 13 -17.90 -7.57 -8.95
N TRP A 14 -19.14 -7.90 -9.29
CA TRP A 14 -20.28 -7.71 -8.39
C TRP A 14 -20.12 -8.46 -7.06
N ARG A 15 -19.67 -9.72 -7.11
CA ARG A 15 -19.41 -10.51 -5.91
C ARG A 15 -18.30 -9.90 -5.05
N GLU A 16 -17.26 -9.36 -5.66
CA GLU A 16 -16.19 -8.65 -4.93
C GLU A 16 -16.69 -7.38 -4.25
N LEU A 17 -17.50 -6.59 -4.94
CA LEU A 17 -18.11 -5.39 -4.40
C LEU A 17 -19.03 -5.69 -3.20
N GLN A 18 -19.74 -6.82 -3.22
CA GLN A 18 -20.50 -7.31 -2.07
C GLN A 18 -19.60 -7.66 -0.87
N GLN A 19 -18.44 -8.28 -1.10
CA GLN A 19 -17.45 -8.53 -0.05
C GLN A 19 -16.85 -7.22 0.47
N LEU A 20 -16.59 -6.25 -0.42
CA LEU A 20 -16.08 -4.92 -0.05
C LEU A 20 -17.08 -4.15 0.82
N ALA A 21 -18.38 -4.23 0.54
CA ALA A 21 -19.41 -3.65 1.41
C ALA A 21 -19.38 -4.27 2.82
N GLY A 22 -19.16 -5.57 2.94
CA GLY A 22 -18.95 -6.25 4.22
C GLY A 22 -17.71 -5.74 4.96
N LYS A 23 -16.59 -5.55 4.25
CA LYS A 23 -15.36 -4.97 4.81
C LYS A 23 -15.58 -3.52 5.26
N ALA A 24 -16.22 -2.68 4.43
CA ALA A 24 -16.53 -1.29 4.78
C ALA A 24 -17.29 -1.20 6.11
N LYS A 25 -18.31 -2.06 6.30
CA LYS A 25 -19.07 -2.13 7.56
C LYS A 25 -18.19 -2.49 8.77
N SER A 26 -17.20 -3.39 8.60
CA SER A 26 -16.26 -3.76 9.68
C SER A 26 -15.36 -2.60 10.12
N PHE A 27 -15.11 -1.62 9.24
CA PHE A 27 -14.40 -0.38 9.55
C PHE A 27 -15.33 0.78 9.94
N GLY A 28 -16.63 0.52 10.16
CA GLY A 28 -17.60 1.55 10.50
C GLY A 28 -17.96 2.49 9.34
N VAL A 29 -17.64 2.12 8.10
CA VAL A 29 -18.00 2.88 6.91
C VAL A 29 -19.37 2.44 6.40
N GLU A 30 -20.28 3.40 6.29
CA GLU A 30 -21.60 3.20 5.70
C GLU A 30 -21.50 2.98 4.18
N ALA A 31 -22.01 1.84 3.71
CA ALA A 31 -21.99 1.45 2.30
C ALA A 31 -23.28 0.72 1.94
N TYR A 32 -23.81 1.04 0.75
CA TYR A 32 -25.06 0.50 0.23
C TYR A 32 -24.83 -0.25 -1.07
N LEU A 33 -25.41 -1.44 -1.20
CA LEU A 33 -25.47 -2.14 -2.49
C LEU A 33 -26.68 -1.60 -3.26
N LEU A 34 -26.45 -1.11 -4.47
CA LEU A 34 -27.47 -0.54 -5.34
C LEU A 34 -27.68 -1.43 -6.56
N SER A 35 -28.94 -1.56 -6.97
CA SER A 35 -29.33 -2.07 -8.28
C SER A 35 -28.83 -1.16 -9.41
N PRO A 36 -28.86 -1.63 -10.67
CA PRO A 36 -28.53 -0.77 -11.81
C PRO A 36 -29.38 0.50 -11.88
N GLN A 37 -30.68 0.40 -11.61
CA GLN A 37 -31.62 1.52 -11.64
C GLN A 37 -31.33 2.53 -10.53
N GLU A 38 -31.14 2.07 -9.29
CA GLU A 38 -30.75 2.94 -8.17
C GLU A 38 -29.39 3.61 -8.41
N THR A 39 -28.47 2.92 -9.09
CA THR A 39 -27.17 3.50 -9.49
C THR A 39 -27.36 4.62 -10.51
N GLN A 40 -28.23 4.43 -11.51
CA GLN A 40 -28.57 5.45 -12.50
C GLN A 40 -29.32 6.64 -11.88
N GLU A 41 -30.19 6.42 -10.88
CA GLU A 41 -30.82 7.50 -10.14
C GLU A 41 -29.79 8.41 -9.43
N LYS A 42 -28.67 7.84 -8.95
CA LYS A 42 -27.56 8.59 -8.32
C LYS A 42 -26.64 9.27 -9.34
N LEU A 43 -26.38 8.62 -10.46
CA LEU A 43 -25.54 9.11 -11.55
C LEU A 43 -26.29 8.99 -12.89
N PRO A 44 -27.12 9.97 -13.26
CA PRO A 44 -28.05 9.85 -14.40
C PRO A 44 -27.41 9.59 -15.77
N LEU A 45 -26.11 9.87 -15.92
CA LEU A 45 -25.39 9.67 -17.18
C LEU A 45 -24.98 8.21 -17.40
N ILE A 46 -25.02 7.36 -16.37
CA ILE A 46 -24.65 5.95 -16.49
C ILE A 46 -25.80 5.15 -17.11
N ASN A 47 -25.46 4.21 -17.99
CA ASN A 47 -26.42 3.28 -18.57
C ASN A 47 -26.67 2.11 -17.61
N ALA A 48 -27.88 2.01 -17.05
CA ALA A 48 -28.27 0.91 -16.18
C ALA A 48 -28.16 -0.47 -16.86
N ASP A 49 -28.38 -0.57 -18.16
CA ASP A 49 -28.30 -1.85 -18.89
C ASP A 49 -26.86 -2.34 -19.08
N ALA A 50 -25.87 -1.45 -18.92
CA ALA A 50 -24.46 -1.77 -19.08
C ALA A 50 -23.81 -2.29 -17.78
N ILE A 51 -24.53 -2.27 -16.65
CA ILE A 51 -23.96 -2.55 -15.32
C ILE A 51 -24.75 -3.63 -14.57
N ARG A 52 -24.08 -4.32 -13.64
CA ARG A 52 -24.70 -5.31 -12.77
C ARG A 52 -25.24 -4.69 -11.47
N GLY A 53 -24.59 -3.64 -10.99
CA GLY A 53 -24.90 -2.94 -9.74
C GLY A 53 -23.70 -2.13 -9.26
N SER A 54 -23.84 -1.49 -8.10
CA SER A 54 -22.74 -0.72 -7.48
C SER A 54 -22.74 -0.79 -5.96
N ILE A 55 -21.61 -0.46 -5.35
CA ILE A 55 -21.56 -0.01 -3.95
C ILE A 55 -21.64 1.51 -3.95
N TYR A 56 -22.43 2.09 -3.08
CA TYR A 56 -22.51 3.53 -2.84
C TYR A 56 -22.05 3.87 -1.43
N VAL A 57 -21.07 4.75 -1.32
CA VAL A 57 -20.53 5.27 -0.06
C VAL A 57 -20.86 6.76 0.04
N PRO A 58 -21.86 7.18 0.85
CA PRO A 58 -22.31 8.58 0.91
C PRO A 58 -21.25 9.55 1.45
N SER A 59 -20.38 9.06 2.33
CA SER A 59 -19.31 9.85 2.96
C SER A 59 -18.14 10.15 2.03
N SER A 60 -18.04 9.47 0.87
CA SER A 60 -17.01 9.75 -0.12
C SER A 60 -17.08 11.19 -0.64
N ALA A 61 -15.90 11.77 -0.83
CA ALA A 61 -15.74 13.18 -1.16
C ALA A 61 -14.67 13.38 -2.24
N LEU A 62 -14.78 14.49 -2.95
CA LEU A 62 -13.71 15.00 -3.78
C LEU A 62 -12.93 16.06 -3.00
N ALA A 63 -11.62 15.89 -3.02
CA ALA A 63 -10.67 16.75 -2.36
C ALA A 63 -9.84 17.49 -3.41
N GLY A 64 -9.93 18.83 -3.43
CA GLY A 64 -9.02 19.64 -4.24
C GLY A 64 -7.68 19.78 -3.54
N GLY A 65 -6.69 18.97 -3.93
CA GLY A 65 -5.38 18.91 -3.26
C GLY A 65 -4.71 20.27 -3.07
N ALA A 66 -4.73 21.12 -4.10
CA ALA A 66 -4.18 22.48 -4.02
C ALA A 66 -4.93 23.38 -3.01
N TYR A 67 -6.27 23.28 -2.95
CA TYR A 67 -7.08 24.03 -1.98
C TYR A 67 -6.82 23.56 -0.55
N LEU A 68 -6.72 22.24 -0.34
CA LEU A 68 -6.40 21.67 0.97
C LEU A 68 -5.01 22.10 1.44
N ALA A 69 -3.99 21.95 0.59
CA ALA A 69 -2.63 22.36 0.93
C ALA A 69 -2.55 23.85 1.30
N ASN A 70 -3.20 24.72 0.51
CA ASN A 70 -3.25 26.15 0.80
C ASN A 70 -4.03 26.47 2.09
N ALA A 71 -5.14 25.78 2.36
CA ALA A 71 -5.90 25.97 3.59
C ALA A 71 -5.07 25.57 4.82
N LEU A 72 -4.45 24.39 4.79
CA LEU A 72 -3.57 23.90 5.85
C LEU A 72 -2.39 24.84 6.08
N LEU A 73 -1.76 25.33 5.01
CA LEU A 73 -0.64 26.26 5.13
C LEU A 73 -1.07 27.60 5.75
N ARG A 74 -2.20 28.16 5.32
CA ARG A 74 -2.72 29.41 5.93
C ARG A 74 -3.00 29.22 7.41
N ASP A 75 -3.60 28.11 7.79
CA ASP A 75 -3.92 27.83 9.19
C ASP A 75 -2.64 27.61 10.01
N ALA A 76 -1.69 26.84 9.52
CA ALA A 76 -0.40 26.62 10.18
C ALA A 76 0.45 27.89 10.32
N ALA A 77 0.29 28.86 9.39
CA ALA A 77 0.98 30.13 9.44
C ALA A 77 0.40 31.12 10.46
N LYS A 78 -0.87 30.96 10.90
CA LYS A 78 -1.52 31.91 11.83
C LYS A 78 -0.79 32.06 13.16
N ASP A 79 -0.24 30.96 13.66
CA ASP A 79 0.46 30.94 14.95
C ASP A 79 1.95 31.32 14.81
N GLY A 80 2.40 31.72 13.61
CA GLY A 80 3.77 32.14 13.32
C GLY A 80 4.81 31.02 13.34
N ALA A 81 4.40 29.79 13.68
CA ALA A 81 5.28 28.63 13.83
C ALA A 81 5.74 28.02 12.50
N VAL A 82 4.98 28.22 11.40
CA VAL A 82 5.28 27.64 10.09
C VAL A 82 5.61 28.71 9.07
N LYS A 83 6.75 28.53 8.37
CA LYS A 83 7.16 29.34 7.22
C LYS A 83 7.19 28.46 5.98
N CYS A 84 6.51 28.88 4.92
CA CYS A 84 6.62 28.24 3.60
C CYS A 84 7.51 29.07 2.70
N ILE A 85 8.54 28.43 2.14
CA ILE A 85 9.53 29.07 1.27
C ILE A 85 9.46 28.39 -0.09
N GLY A 86 8.71 29.01 -1.02
CA GLY A 86 8.62 28.54 -2.39
C GLY A 86 9.93 28.71 -3.15
N HIS A 87 10.02 28.11 -4.35
CA HIS A 87 11.16 28.25 -5.27
C HIS A 87 12.54 27.96 -4.62
N THR A 88 12.56 27.13 -3.57
CA THR A 88 13.74 26.81 -2.78
C THR A 88 13.93 25.30 -2.79
N ALA A 89 14.75 24.80 -3.72
CA ALA A 89 15.01 23.38 -3.84
C ALA A 89 16.05 22.96 -2.80
N VAL A 90 15.76 21.92 -2.02
CA VAL A 90 16.75 21.28 -1.15
C VAL A 90 17.70 20.46 -2.02
N THR A 91 19.00 20.75 -1.94
CA THR A 91 20.05 20.10 -2.74
C THR A 91 20.76 19.00 -1.96
N GLU A 92 20.90 19.19 -0.64
CA GLU A 92 21.59 18.31 0.29
C GLU A 92 21.00 18.40 1.71
N ILE A 93 21.12 17.31 2.48
CA ILE A 93 20.78 17.28 3.91
C ILE A 93 22.09 17.09 4.66
N ASP A 94 22.41 18.04 5.54
CA ASP A 94 23.62 18.01 6.33
C ASP A 94 23.44 17.02 7.48
N VAL A 95 24.33 16.03 7.55
CA VAL A 95 24.36 15.01 8.61
C VAL A 95 25.71 15.05 9.31
N LYS A 96 25.68 15.18 10.64
CA LYS A 96 26.87 15.13 11.50
C LYS A 96 26.65 14.10 12.61
N ASP A 97 27.62 13.22 12.80
CA ASP A 97 27.60 12.18 13.84
C ASP A 97 26.30 11.35 13.84
N GLY A 98 25.81 11.02 12.63
CA GLY A 98 24.57 10.25 12.44
C GLY A 98 23.30 11.02 12.78
N ARG A 99 23.31 12.36 12.75
CA ARG A 99 22.14 13.21 13.01
C ARG A 99 22.03 14.37 12.00
N VAL A 100 20.80 14.71 11.62
CA VAL A 100 20.48 15.93 10.86
C VAL A 100 20.94 17.18 11.60
N VAL A 101 21.62 18.09 10.90
CA VAL A 101 22.03 19.41 11.43
C VAL A 101 21.65 20.58 10.53
N GLY A 102 21.07 20.31 9.36
CA GLY A 102 20.62 21.34 8.43
C GLY A 102 20.25 20.80 7.06
N VAL A 103 19.80 21.70 6.19
CA VAL A 103 19.59 21.46 4.77
C VAL A 103 20.24 22.56 3.95
N GLN A 104 20.85 22.20 2.83
CA GLN A 104 21.35 23.14 1.84
C GLN A 104 20.30 23.38 0.76
N THR A 105 20.22 24.60 0.25
CA THR A 105 19.20 24.98 -0.72
C THR A 105 19.76 25.70 -1.93
N SER A 106 19.01 25.68 -3.02
CA SER A 106 19.30 26.46 -4.23
C SER A 106 19.04 27.97 -4.08
N ASN A 107 18.48 28.42 -2.96
CA ASN A 107 18.12 29.82 -2.75
C ASN A 107 19.36 30.62 -2.31
N PRO A 108 19.81 31.63 -3.07
CA PRO A 108 21.01 32.41 -2.73
C PRO A 108 20.85 33.23 -1.45
N GLU A 109 19.63 33.59 -1.05
CA GLU A 109 19.35 34.33 0.18
C GLU A 109 19.24 33.41 1.40
N LEU A 110 18.97 32.12 1.16
CA LEU A 110 18.84 31.10 2.20
C LEU A 110 19.62 29.83 1.81
N PRO A 111 20.95 29.94 1.62
CA PRO A 111 21.76 28.86 1.07
C PRO A 111 21.80 27.64 2.00
N ARG A 112 21.54 27.86 3.29
CA ARG A 112 21.48 26.83 4.32
C ARG A 112 20.43 27.16 5.36
N ILE A 113 19.71 26.14 5.84
CA ILE A 113 18.74 26.22 6.93
C ILE A 113 19.19 25.24 8.02
N GLU A 114 19.47 25.76 9.22
CA GLU A 114 19.78 24.93 10.40
C GLU A 114 18.51 24.29 10.95
N CYS A 115 18.57 22.98 11.21
CA CYS A 115 17.47 22.24 11.80
C CYS A 115 17.97 20.95 12.47
N GLU A 116 17.21 20.47 13.45
CA GLU A 116 17.49 19.20 14.15
C GLU A 116 16.74 18.02 13.54
N ALA A 117 15.73 18.31 12.71
CA ALA A 117 14.92 17.31 12.05
C ALA A 117 14.46 17.77 10.65
N VAL A 118 14.35 16.82 9.73
CA VAL A 118 13.82 16.98 8.38
C VAL A 118 12.77 15.90 8.15
N LEU A 119 11.59 16.28 7.69
CA LEU A 119 10.55 15.35 7.22
C LEU A 119 10.47 15.38 5.69
N LEU A 120 10.78 14.26 5.06
CA LEU A 120 10.69 14.09 3.61
C LEU A 120 9.25 13.81 3.19
N CYS A 121 8.60 14.85 2.65
CA CYS A 121 7.28 14.78 2.01
C CYS A 121 7.37 14.91 0.47
N THR A 122 8.49 14.46 -0.11
CA THR A 122 8.85 14.72 -1.53
C THR A 122 8.37 13.65 -2.52
N ASN A 123 7.56 12.68 -2.08
CA ASN A 123 6.93 11.63 -2.91
C ASN A 123 7.80 11.10 -4.06
N ILE A 124 7.49 11.44 -5.32
CA ILE A 124 8.18 10.91 -6.51
C ILE A 124 9.66 11.29 -6.59
N TRP A 125 10.07 12.38 -5.92
CA TRP A 125 11.47 12.78 -5.78
C TRP A 125 12.15 12.18 -4.54
N GLY A 126 11.39 11.54 -3.66
CA GLY A 126 11.87 10.87 -2.45
C GLY A 126 13.04 9.90 -2.69
N PRO A 127 12.99 9.03 -3.72
CA PRO A 127 14.09 8.11 -4.01
C PRO A 127 15.45 8.78 -4.26
N ILE A 128 15.47 9.98 -4.88
CA ILE A 128 16.72 10.72 -5.15
C ILE A 128 17.40 11.12 -3.84
N LEU A 129 16.62 11.63 -2.89
CA LEU A 129 17.13 12.02 -1.58
C LEU A 129 17.52 10.79 -0.74
N GLY A 130 16.73 9.72 -0.83
CA GLY A 130 17.05 8.43 -0.20
C GLY A 130 18.38 7.88 -0.66
N GLU A 131 18.64 7.85 -1.97
CA GLU A 131 19.90 7.37 -2.57
C GLU A 131 21.12 8.13 -2.05
N LYS A 132 21.05 9.47 -2.04
CA LYS A 132 22.14 10.33 -1.51
C LYS A 132 22.48 10.06 -0.04
N LEU A 133 21.49 9.63 0.73
CA LEU A 133 21.60 9.42 2.18
C LEU A 133 21.76 7.94 2.57
N GLY A 134 21.83 7.04 1.58
CA GLY A 134 21.92 5.60 1.82
C GLY A 134 20.66 5.00 2.45
N ILE A 135 19.51 5.65 2.27
CA ILE A 135 18.22 5.21 2.83
C ILE A 135 17.40 4.52 1.74
N PRO A 136 16.99 3.25 1.94
CA PRO A 136 16.14 2.56 0.99
C PRO A 136 14.75 3.21 0.92
N VAL A 137 14.35 3.64 -0.27
CA VAL A 137 13.01 4.18 -0.56
C VAL A 137 12.38 3.32 -1.67
N PRO A 138 11.72 2.19 -1.34
CA PRO A 138 11.21 1.25 -2.32
C PRO A 138 9.90 1.77 -2.96
N LEU A 139 10.05 2.78 -3.80
CA LEU A 139 8.99 3.53 -4.46
C LEU A 139 9.42 3.87 -5.89
N MET A 140 8.51 3.69 -6.84
CA MET A 140 8.74 4.03 -8.24
C MET A 140 7.74 5.10 -8.71
N PRO A 141 8.21 6.19 -9.35
CA PRO A 141 7.32 7.08 -10.08
C PRO A 141 6.67 6.36 -11.27
N CYS A 142 5.37 6.54 -11.46
CA CYS A 142 4.62 5.98 -12.58
C CYS A 142 3.70 7.05 -13.18
N GLU A 143 3.58 7.08 -14.51
CA GLU A 143 2.57 7.89 -15.17
C GLU A 143 1.18 7.25 -15.02
N HIS A 144 0.17 8.10 -14.97
CA HIS A 144 -1.25 7.78 -14.93
C HIS A 144 -2.02 8.78 -15.79
N GLN A 145 -2.91 8.27 -16.64
CA GLN A 145 -3.65 9.12 -17.55
C GLN A 145 -4.83 9.82 -16.88
N TYR A 146 -4.97 11.11 -17.16
CA TYR A 146 -6.20 11.85 -16.84
C TYR A 146 -6.64 12.69 -18.04
N ALA A 147 -7.88 12.50 -18.47
CA ALA A 147 -8.47 13.12 -19.65
C ALA A 147 -9.81 13.80 -19.33
N PHE A 148 -10.23 14.72 -20.18
CA PHE A 148 -11.47 15.50 -20.04
C PHE A 148 -12.27 15.41 -21.33
N THR A 149 -13.55 15.12 -21.21
CA THR A 149 -14.47 15.24 -22.34
C THR A 149 -14.65 16.71 -22.74
N GLU A 150 -15.15 16.95 -23.94
CA GLU A 150 -15.82 18.22 -24.23
C GLU A 150 -17.10 18.39 -23.37
N PRO A 151 -17.69 19.60 -23.33
CA PRO A 151 -18.96 19.80 -22.65
C PRO A 151 -20.06 18.85 -23.14
N LEU A 152 -20.80 18.30 -22.17
CA LEU A 152 -21.91 17.39 -22.36
C LEU A 152 -23.23 18.15 -22.26
N GLU A 153 -24.17 17.87 -23.15
CA GLU A 153 -25.45 18.57 -23.20
C GLU A 153 -26.28 18.31 -21.94
N GLU A 154 -26.21 17.09 -21.42
CA GLU A 154 -26.83 16.61 -20.19
C GLU A 154 -26.33 17.37 -18.95
N LEU A 155 -25.18 18.02 -19.05
CA LEU A 155 -24.54 18.78 -17.98
C LEU A 155 -24.49 20.29 -18.26
N SER A 156 -25.13 20.75 -19.33
CA SER A 156 -25.11 22.16 -19.77
C SER A 156 -25.54 23.16 -18.71
N ARG A 157 -26.35 22.73 -17.74
CA ARG A 157 -26.81 23.56 -16.61
C ARG A 157 -25.73 23.89 -15.57
N PHE A 158 -24.60 23.18 -15.57
CA PHE A 158 -23.52 23.35 -14.60
C PHE A 158 -22.46 24.31 -15.14
N ASP A 159 -22.37 25.49 -14.55
CA ASP A 159 -21.60 26.62 -15.07
C ASP A 159 -20.14 26.56 -14.59
N PRO A 160 -19.13 26.47 -15.49
CA PRO A 160 -17.71 26.54 -15.13
C PRO A 160 -17.30 27.78 -14.32
N ALA A 161 -18.07 28.88 -14.38
CA ALA A 161 -17.84 30.07 -13.57
C ALA A 161 -18.29 29.93 -12.11
N LYS A 162 -19.05 28.89 -11.76
CA LYS A 162 -19.59 28.67 -10.42
C LYS A 162 -18.91 27.46 -9.77
N GLN A 163 -18.10 27.71 -8.75
CA GLN A 163 -17.41 26.64 -8.02
C GLN A 163 -18.37 25.58 -7.43
N ALA A 164 -19.58 26.00 -7.01
CA ALA A 164 -20.59 25.10 -6.48
C ALA A 164 -21.13 24.10 -7.53
N ASP A 165 -20.99 24.41 -8.82
CA ASP A 165 -21.45 23.55 -9.91
C ASP A 165 -20.37 22.54 -10.35
N GLU A 166 -19.16 22.58 -9.77
CA GLU A 166 -18.03 21.74 -10.21
C GLU A 166 -18.40 20.26 -10.18
N VAL A 167 -18.96 19.78 -9.07
CA VAL A 167 -19.40 18.39 -8.90
C VAL A 167 -20.68 18.32 -8.09
N ILE A 168 -21.70 17.69 -8.66
CA ILE A 168 -22.97 17.39 -7.99
C ILE A 168 -23.20 15.89 -7.88
N TYR A 169 -22.75 15.11 -8.87
CA TYR A 169 -22.92 13.66 -8.86
C TYR A 169 -21.79 12.92 -8.13
N PRO A 170 -22.07 11.72 -7.59
CA PRO A 170 -21.03 10.85 -7.05
C PRO A 170 -19.93 10.55 -8.08
N THR A 171 -18.70 10.34 -7.60
CA THR A 171 -17.65 9.77 -8.46
C THR A 171 -17.99 8.32 -8.81
N ALA A 172 -17.61 7.84 -9.98
CA ALA A 172 -17.75 6.42 -10.33
C ALA A 172 -16.38 5.78 -10.56
N ARG A 173 -16.08 4.67 -9.91
CA ARG A 173 -14.97 3.78 -10.25
C ARG A 173 -15.55 2.55 -10.91
N ILE A 174 -15.03 2.19 -12.07
CA ILE A 174 -15.49 1.04 -12.84
C ILE A 174 -14.29 0.11 -13.00
N GLN A 175 -14.20 -0.83 -12.07
CA GLN A 175 -12.99 -1.64 -11.92
C GLN A 175 -12.81 -2.64 -13.06
N ASP A 176 -13.90 -3.10 -13.68
CA ASP A 176 -13.85 -3.99 -14.86
C ASP A 176 -13.09 -3.38 -16.06
N ILE A 177 -12.93 -2.05 -16.09
CA ILE A 177 -12.22 -1.33 -17.17
C ILE A 177 -11.07 -0.47 -16.62
N VAL A 178 -10.72 -0.69 -15.36
CA VAL A 178 -9.66 0.00 -14.62
C VAL A 178 -9.70 1.53 -14.76
N ALA A 179 -10.89 2.12 -14.80
CA ALA A 179 -11.11 3.56 -14.95
C ALA A 179 -11.99 4.18 -13.86
N TYR A 180 -11.77 5.47 -13.58
CA TYR A 180 -12.66 6.28 -12.74
C TYR A 180 -13.09 7.56 -13.42
N PHE A 181 -14.26 8.03 -13.01
CA PHE A 181 -14.99 9.12 -13.63
C PHE A 181 -15.44 10.10 -12.55
N ARG A 182 -15.32 11.39 -12.86
CA ARG A 182 -15.95 12.45 -12.07
C ARG A 182 -16.42 13.59 -12.95
N GLN A 183 -17.49 14.24 -12.52
CA GLN A 183 -17.95 15.47 -13.14
C GLN A 183 -16.90 16.58 -12.97
N HIS A 184 -16.74 17.42 -13.99
CA HIS A 184 -16.06 18.72 -13.95
C HIS A 184 -16.98 19.73 -14.61
N TRP A 185 -17.84 20.36 -13.82
CA TRP A 185 -18.91 21.26 -14.26
C TRP A 185 -19.78 20.61 -15.34
N ASN A 186 -19.66 21.08 -16.58
CA ASN A 186 -20.38 20.58 -17.74
C ASN A 186 -19.63 19.47 -18.51
N SER A 187 -18.53 18.94 -17.99
CA SER A 187 -17.71 17.90 -18.62
C SER A 187 -17.45 16.73 -17.67
N PHE A 188 -16.82 15.67 -18.15
CA PHE A 188 -16.36 14.55 -17.33
C PHE A 188 -14.84 14.40 -17.40
N GLY A 189 -14.23 14.11 -16.25
CA GLY A 189 -12.84 13.74 -16.12
C GLY A 189 -12.72 12.23 -15.98
N ILE A 190 -11.75 11.64 -16.68
CA ILE A 190 -11.54 10.21 -16.85
C ILE A 190 -10.12 9.90 -16.39
N GLY A 191 -9.98 9.11 -15.33
CA GLY A 191 -8.70 8.53 -14.96
C GLY A 191 -8.61 7.11 -15.46
N ASN A 192 -7.53 6.78 -16.17
CA ASN A 192 -7.35 5.52 -16.86
C ASN A 192 -6.08 4.82 -16.38
N TYR A 193 -6.24 3.64 -15.77
CA TYR A 193 -5.13 2.73 -15.45
C TYR A 193 -5.01 1.59 -16.47
N TRP A 194 -5.93 1.50 -17.45
CA TRP A 194 -5.99 0.41 -18.41
C TRP A 194 -5.01 0.60 -19.57
N HIS A 195 -3.73 0.70 -19.23
CA HIS A 195 -2.62 0.78 -20.17
C HIS A 195 -1.37 0.12 -19.59
N ASN A 196 -0.37 -0.09 -20.44
CA ASN A 196 0.91 -0.63 -19.96
C ASN A 196 1.54 0.33 -18.94
N PRO A 197 2.13 -0.17 -17.83
CA PRO A 197 2.76 0.68 -16.83
C PRO A 197 3.87 1.54 -17.44
N ARG A 198 3.81 2.85 -17.20
CA ARG A 198 4.77 3.83 -17.69
C ARG A 198 5.63 4.30 -16.53
N LEU A 199 6.58 3.44 -16.12
CA LEU A 199 7.48 3.72 -15.01
C LEU A 199 8.50 4.79 -15.41
N VAL A 200 8.69 5.78 -14.54
CA VAL A 200 9.60 6.91 -14.77
C VAL A 200 10.75 6.82 -13.77
N SER A 201 11.98 6.86 -14.26
CA SER A 201 13.14 6.96 -13.37
C SER A 201 13.04 8.26 -12.56
N PRO A 202 13.24 8.23 -11.22
CA PRO A 202 13.27 9.43 -10.39
C PRO A 202 14.24 10.49 -10.94
N HIS A 203 15.38 10.07 -11.48
CA HIS A 203 16.41 10.94 -12.07
C HIS A 203 16.00 11.64 -13.37
N LYS A 204 14.88 11.24 -13.98
CA LYS A 204 14.33 11.84 -15.20
C LYS A 204 13.11 12.74 -14.92
N LEU A 205 12.73 12.92 -13.65
CA LEU A 205 11.62 13.78 -13.28
C LEU A 205 11.97 15.25 -13.52
N GLY A 206 11.02 15.97 -14.13
CA GLY A 206 11.09 17.43 -14.22
C GLY A 206 10.68 18.12 -12.92
N MET A 207 10.53 19.45 -12.98
CA MET A 207 9.95 20.24 -11.89
C MET A 207 8.44 20.01 -11.73
N THR A 208 7.78 19.54 -12.79
CA THR A 208 6.35 19.22 -12.80
C THR A 208 6.15 17.71 -12.82
N ALA A 209 5.09 17.24 -12.17
CA ALA A 209 4.70 15.82 -12.15
C ALA A 209 3.77 15.48 -13.33
N VAL A 210 4.07 15.98 -14.53
CA VAL A 210 3.22 15.80 -15.72
C VAL A 210 4.09 15.61 -16.95
N ASN A 211 3.80 14.56 -17.72
CA ASN A 211 4.35 14.28 -19.04
C ASN A 211 3.30 14.49 -20.14
N PRO A 212 3.73 14.64 -21.41
CA PRO A 212 2.81 14.65 -22.56
C PRO A 212 1.90 13.43 -22.57
N PHE A 213 0.65 13.63 -22.99
CA PHE A 213 -0.35 12.58 -23.08
C PHE A 213 -0.04 11.58 -24.20
N THR A 214 -0.42 10.31 -24.00
CA THR A 214 -0.29 9.23 -24.99
C THR A 214 -1.68 8.75 -25.43
N PRO A 215 -2.24 9.26 -26.54
CA PRO A 215 -3.62 8.96 -26.95
C PRO A 215 -3.93 7.47 -27.10
N GLU A 216 -2.98 6.69 -27.60
CA GLU A 216 -3.14 5.26 -27.89
C GLU A 216 -3.47 4.45 -26.62
N ASP A 217 -2.92 4.87 -25.48
CA ASP A 217 -3.13 4.22 -24.17
C ASP A 217 -4.57 4.46 -23.63
N LEU A 218 -5.33 5.43 -24.17
CA LEU A 218 -6.71 5.73 -23.76
C LEU A 218 -7.77 5.03 -24.62
N GLU A 219 -7.45 4.63 -25.84
CA GLU A 219 -8.43 4.20 -26.85
C GLU A 219 -9.39 3.12 -26.35
N GLN A 220 -8.87 2.07 -25.71
CA GLN A 220 -9.67 0.96 -25.18
C GLN A 220 -10.59 1.42 -24.05
N CYS A 221 -10.06 2.18 -23.08
CA CYS A 221 -10.83 2.73 -21.97
C CYS A 221 -11.93 3.66 -22.49
N TRP A 222 -11.62 4.51 -23.46
CA TRP A 222 -12.57 5.47 -24.02
C TRP A 222 -13.72 4.79 -24.74
N SER A 223 -13.42 3.81 -25.61
CA SER A 223 -14.43 3.02 -26.30
C SER A 223 -15.42 2.39 -25.32
N ARG A 224 -14.91 1.73 -24.27
CA ARG A 224 -15.78 1.09 -23.27
C ARG A 224 -16.51 2.10 -22.38
N ALA A 225 -15.92 3.26 -22.09
CA ALA A 225 -16.58 4.34 -21.38
C ALA A 225 -17.80 4.87 -22.16
N GLN A 226 -17.74 4.92 -23.50
CA GLN A 226 -18.87 5.35 -24.35
C GLN A 226 -20.06 4.37 -24.36
N GLU A 227 -19.83 3.10 -24.04
CA GLU A 227 -20.89 2.10 -23.85
C GLU A 227 -21.59 2.25 -22.48
N ILE A 228 -20.81 2.66 -21.46
CA ILE A 228 -21.29 2.82 -20.09
C ILE A 228 -21.94 4.20 -19.88
N PHE A 229 -21.43 5.22 -20.54
CA PHE A 229 -21.94 6.59 -20.51
C PHE A 229 -22.33 7.02 -21.92
N PRO A 230 -23.60 6.81 -22.33
CA PRO A 230 -24.06 7.15 -23.67
C PRO A 230 -23.82 8.62 -24.05
N ALA A 231 -23.83 9.53 -23.07
CA ALA A 231 -23.51 10.94 -23.24
C ALA A 231 -22.10 11.20 -23.82
N PHE A 232 -21.19 10.23 -23.76
CA PHE A 232 -19.83 10.34 -24.31
C PHE A 232 -19.77 9.98 -25.80
N GLN A 233 -20.83 9.42 -26.38
CA GLN A 233 -20.86 9.04 -27.79
C GLN A 233 -20.72 10.26 -28.70
N GLY A 234 -19.80 10.19 -29.66
CA GLY A 234 -19.50 11.31 -30.58
C GLY A 234 -18.73 12.47 -29.95
N LYS A 235 -18.41 12.41 -28.65
CA LYS A 235 -17.65 13.44 -27.92
C LYS A 235 -16.15 13.28 -28.10
N GLN A 236 -15.43 14.40 -28.01
CA GLN A 236 -13.97 14.45 -28.09
C GLN A 236 -13.33 14.65 -26.71
N ILE A 237 -12.05 14.31 -26.62
CA ILE A 237 -11.19 14.63 -25.48
C ILE A 237 -10.58 16.02 -25.71
N THR A 238 -10.85 16.98 -24.82
CA THR A 238 -10.44 18.38 -24.97
C THR A 238 -9.14 18.71 -24.26
N ARG A 239 -8.84 17.98 -23.18
CA ARG A 239 -7.62 18.11 -22.39
C ARG A 239 -7.23 16.75 -21.87
N ALA A 240 -5.94 16.43 -21.91
CA ALA A 240 -5.42 15.20 -21.32
C ALA A 240 -3.95 15.34 -20.98
N PHE A 241 -3.49 14.53 -20.01
CA PHE A 241 -2.10 14.50 -19.59
C PHE A 241 -1.73 13.18 -18.91
N ASN A 242 -0.44 12.86 -18.88
CA ASN A 242 0.12 11.75 -18.13
C ASN A 242 0.65 12.29 -16.80
N GLY A 243 -0.11 12.18 -15.73
CA GLY A 243 0.27 12.61 -14.39
C GLY A 243 1.22 11.62 -13.73
N ILE A 244 2.25 12.09 -13.05
CA ILE A 244 3.24 11.23 -12.40
C ILE A 244 2.95 11.18 -10.90
N PHE A 245 2.86 9.97 -10.35
CA PHE A 245 2.64 9.76 -8.92
C PHE A 245 3.51 8.61 -8.41
N ALA A 246 3.56 8.48 -7.09
CA ALA A 246 4.42 7.53 -6.41
C ALA A 246 3.74 6.17 -6.24
N PHE A 247 4.45 5.10 -6.59
CA PHE A 247 4.01 3.72 -6.40
C PHE A 247 5.01 2.96 -5.49
N PRO A 248 4.76 2.88 -4.17
CA PRO A 248 5.48 1.96 -3.29
C PRO A 248 5.30 0.50 -3.74
N VAL A 249 6.31 -0.34 -3.52
CA VAL A 249 6.30 -1.75 -3.99
C VAL A 249 5.22 -2.63 -3.35
N ASP A 250 4.59 -2.18 -2.27
CA ASP A 250 3.46 -2.86 -1.62
C ASP A 250 2.19 -1.99 -1.56
N GLY A 251 2.20 -0.83 -2.21
CA GLY A 251 1.07 0.09 -2.28
C GLY A 251 0.84 0.96 -1.04
N TYR A 252 1.62 0.79 0.04
CA TYR A 252 1.46 1.54 1.28
C TYR A 252 2.48 2.69 1.42
N PRO A 253 2.11 3.80 2.09
CA PRO A 253 3.04 4.87 2.41
C PRO A 253 4.32 4.41 3.13
N LEU A 254 5.36 5.24 3.08
CA LEU A 254 6.65 5.03 3.74
C LEU A 254 6.81 6.08 4.84
N LEU A 255 6.54 5.69 6.08
CA LEU A 255 6.52 6.54 7.26
C LEU A 255 7.59 6.14 8.28
N GLY A 256 8.17 7.14 8.93
CA GLY A 256 9.04 6.97 10.11
C GLY A 256 10.45 7.52 9.95
N GLU A 257 11.20 7.48 11.04
CA GLU A 257 12.59 7.93 11.12
C GLU A 257 13.53 6.97 10.39
N ALA A 258 14.46 7.50 9.60
CA ALA A 258 15.44 6.72 8.87
C ALA A 258 16.46 6.06 9.80
N ARG A 259 16.80 4.80 9.53
CA ARG A 259 17.84 4.07 10.30
C ARG A 259 19.20 4.71 10.05
N GLY A 260 19.94 4.96 11.12
CA GLY A 260 21.30 5.49 11.06
C GLY A 260 21.41 7.02 10.92
N ILE A 261 20.30 7.75 10.73
CA ILE A 261 20.30 9.21 10.63
C ILE A 261 19.17 9.77 11.51
N LYS A 262 19.52 10.12 12.75
CA LYS A 262 18.60 10.71 13.72
C LYS A 262 18.08 12.07 13.25
N GLY A 263 16.78 12.29 13.39
CA GLY A 263 16.11 13.51 12.94
C GLY A 263 15.70 13.47 11.47
N LEU A 264 16.03 12.43 10.69
CA LEU A 264 15.56 12.32 9.31
C LEU A 264 14.32 11.43 9.24
N TRP A 265 13.20 11.99 8.83
CA TRP A 265 11.89 11.35 8.80
C TRP A 265 11.36 11.24 7.38
N THR A 266 10.46 10.28 7.15
CA THR A 266 9.79 10.09 5.87
C THR A 266 8.27 10.13 6.03
N ALA A 267 7.61 10.72 5.05
CA ALA A 267 6.18 10.59 4.78
C ALA A 267 5.98 10.59 3.25
N LEU A 268 6.33 9.47 2.62
CA LEU A 268 6.39 9.33 1.16
C LEU A 268 5.35 8.33 0.65
N GLY A 269 5.01 8.40 -0.64
CA GLY A 269 4.12 7.43 -1.28
C GLY A 269 2.67 7.51 -0.79
N SER A 270 2.24 8.69 -0.35
CA SER A 270 0.88 8.90 0.17
C SER A 270 -0.08 9.32 -0.93
N TRP A 271 -1.22 8.64 -1.00
CA TRP A 271 -2.38 9.09 -1.78
C TRP A 271 -3.03 10.29 -1.11
N LEU A 272 -3.67 11.16 -1.90
CA LEU A 272 -4.45 12.29 -1.35
C LEU A 272 -5.52 11.80 -0.35
N THR A 273 -6.13 10.64 -0.63
CA THR A 273 -7.11 9.97 0.25
C THR A 273 -6.57 9.70 1.65
N HIS A 274 -5.27 9.42 1.80
CA HIS A 274 -4.64 9.10 3.09
C HIS A 274 -3.94 10.29 3.74
N ALA A 275 -3.78 11.42 3.03
CA ALA A 275 -2.89 12.51 3.43
C ALA A 275 -3.16 13.05 4.84
N GLY A 276 -4.43 13.23 5.22
CA GLY A 276 -4.79 13.69 6.56
C GLY A 276 -4.39 12.70 7.67
N GLY A 277 -4.65 11.41 7.45
CA GLY A 277 -4.28 10.35 8.39
C GLY A 277 -2.75 10.16 8.49
N VAL A 278 -2.05 10.21 7.35
CA VAL A 278 -0.59 10.19 7.30
C VAL A 278 0.01 11.37 8.07
N GLY A 279 -0.54 12.58 7.87
CA GLY A 279 -0.11 13.78 8.59
C GLY A 279 -0.28 13.66 10.11
N LYS A 280 -1.43 13.17 10.58
CA LYS A 280 -1.66 12.88 12.00
C LYS A 280 -0.65 11.85 12.54
N ALA A 281 -0.54 10.70 11.87
CA ALA A 281 0.30 9.59 12.32
C ALA A 281 1.78 9.97 12.42
N ILE A 282 2.32 10.69 11.43
CA ILE A 282 3.72 11.10 11.47
C ILE A 282 3.97 12.20 12.50
N ALA A 283 3.02 13.13 12.70
CA ALA A 283 3.11 14.15 13.74
C ALA A 283 3.15 13.52 15.14
N GLU A 284 2.26 12.56 15.43
CA GLU A 284 2.28 11.81 16.69
C GLU A 284 3.60 11.06 16.87
N LEU A 285 4.05 10.34 15.83
CA LEU A 285 5.29 9.58 15.91
C LEU A 285 6.51 10.48 16.19
N MET A 286 6.59 11.64 15.55
CA MET A 286 7.68 12.61 15.74
C MET A 286 7.65 13.29 17.11
N THR A 287 6.46 13.46 17.71
CA THR A 287 6.29 14.23 18.96
C THR A 287 6.23 13.34 20.21
N HIS A 288 5.61 12.16 20.10
CA HIS A 288 5.34 11.25 21.21
C HIS A 288 6.16 9.96 21.13
N GLY A 289 6.79 9.67 19.98
CA GLY A 289 7.53 8.42 19.75
C GLY A 289 6.63 7.21 19.42
N GLU A 290 5.32 7.41 19.38
CA GLU A 290 4.30 6.43 19.01
C GLU A 290 3.08 7.12 18.38
N SER A 291 2.28 6.37 17.62
CA SER A 291 1.00 6.83 17.08
C SER A 291 -0.13 6.00 17.67
N GLU A 292 -1.32 6.59 17.73
CA GLU A 292 -2.56 5.91 18.13
C GLU A 292 -2.88 4.70 17.24
N TRP A 293 -2.44 4.72 15.98
CA TRP A 293 -2.74 3.67 14.99
C TRP A 293 -1.53 2.75 14.74
N ASP A 294 -1.82 1.49 14.38
CA ASP A 294 -0.77 0.55 13.94
C ASP A 294 -0.11 1.05 12.64
N LEU A 295 1.18 1.38 12.73
CA LEU A 295 1.97 1.86 11.60
C LEU A 295 2.79 0.77 10.90
N ARG A 296 2.67 -0.51 11.29
CA ARG A 296 3.52 -1.60 10.77
C ARG A 296 3.51 -1.70 9.24
N GLN A 297 2.33 -1.59 8.62
CA GLN A 297 2.19 -1.68 7.15
C GLN A 297 2.71 -0.44 6.42
N VAL A 298 2.89 0.68 7.13
CA VAL A 298 3.40 1.93 6.55
C VAL A 298 4.81 2.26 7.04
N ASN A 299 5.39 1.45 7.92
CA ASN A 299 6.73 1.67 8.47
C ASN A 299 7.79 1.59 7.37
N LEU A 300 8.69 2.56 7.30
CA LEU A 300 9.80 2.62 6.34
C LEU A 300 10.68 1.35 6.35
N HIS A 301 10.81 0.71 7.52
CA HIS A 301 11.73 -0.41 7.74
C HIS A 301 11.15 -1.79 7.52
N ARG A 302 9.90 -1.89 7.04
CA ARG A 302 9.24 -3.18 6.79
C ARG A 302 9.85 -3.98 5.63
N PHE A 303 10.73 -3.38 4.85
CA PHE A 303 11.30 -3.97 3.65
C PHE A 303 12.65 -4.64 3.88
N HIS A 304 12.87 -5.74 3.17
CA HIS A 304 14.19 -6.34 3.00
C HIS A 304 14.99 -5.61 1.93
N ALA A 305 16.32 -5.68 2.02
CA ALA A 305 17.23 -4.99 1.10
C ALA A 305 16.95 -5.29 -0.39
N PHE A 306 16.55 -6.52 -0.74
CA PHE A 306 16.25 -6.88 -2.12
C PHE A 306 15.04 -6.11 -2.69
N GLN A 307 14.10 -5.67 -1.83
CA GLN A 307 12.88 -4.98 -2.25
C GLN A 307 13.14 -3.53 -2.66
N SER A 308 14.34 -3.02 -2.39
CA SER A 308 14.81 -1.70 -2.83
C SER A 308 15.74 -1.78 -4.04
N THR A 309 15.97 -2.98 -4.61
CA THR A 309 16.80 -3.11 -5.81
C THR A 309 16.05 -2.59 -7.04
N PRO A 310 16.75 -1.99 -8.04
CA PRO A 310 16.10 -1.50 -9.26
C PRO A 310 15.27 -2.57 -9.98
N THR A 311 15.77 -3.81 -10.06
CA THR A 311 15.06 -4.91 -10.70
C THR A 311 13.73 -5.22 -10.00
N TYR A 312 13.74 -5.34 -8.67
CA TYR A 312 12.52 -5.61 -7.91
C TYR A 312 11.53 -4.45 -8.03
N LEU A 313 12.01 -3.21 -7.92
CA LEU A 313 11.19 -2.00 -8.05
C LEU A 313 10.48 -1.95 -9.40
N LEU A 314 11.20 -2.20 -10.49
CA LEU A 314 10.64 -2.19 -11.85
C LEU A 314 9.57 -3.28 -12.04
N GLN A 315 9.88 -4.51 -11.62
CA GLN A 315 8.97 -5.64 -11.78
C GLN A 315 7.69 -5.46 -10.95
N VAL A 316 7.85 -5.20 -9.64
CA VAL A 316 6.71 -5.18 -8.71
C VAL A 316 5.89 -3.91 -8.88
N SER A 317 6.50 -2.73 -9.07
CA SER A 317 5.71 -1.51 -9.28
C SER A 317 4.95 -1.55 -10.59
N GLY A 318 5.55 -2.09 -11.65
CA GLY A 318 4.86 -2.30 -12.92
C GLY A 318 3.69 -3.27 -12.79
N LYS A 319 3.90 -4.39 -12.08
CA LYS A 319 2.84 -5.35 -11.79
C LYS A 319 1.71 -4.72 -10.97
N ASN A 320 2.00 -4.08 -9.85
CA ASN A 320 0.97 -3.50 -8.99
C ASN A 320 0.19 -2.37 -9.68
N TYR A 321 0.79 -1.67 -10.64
CA TYR A 321 0.06 -0.72 -11.48
C TYR A 321 -0.98 -1.43 -12.36
N ARG A 322 -0.61 -2.54 -13.00
CA ARG A 322 -1.54 -3.36 -13.81
C ARG A 322 -2.67 -3.93 -12.97
N GLU A 323 -2.33 -4.42 -11.78
CA GLU A 323 -3.24 -5.15 -10.91
C GLU A 323 -3.96 -4.25 -9.88
N VAL A 324 -3.89 -2.92 -10.02
CA VAL A 324 -4.33 -1.97 -8.99
C VAL A 324 -5.77 -2.19 -8.52
N TRP A 325 -6.65 -2.67 -9.41
CA TRP A 325 -8.05 -3.03 -9.10
C TRP A 325 -8.43 -4.45 -9.54
N ASP A 326 -7.43 -5.30 -9.75
CA ASP A 326 -7.67 -6.71 -10.05
C ASP A 326 -8.30 -7.41 -8.83
N PRO A 327 -9.12 -8.44 -9.07
CA PRO A 327 -9.56 -9.33 -8.00
C PRO A 327 -8.33 -9.95 -7.32
N GLY A 328 -8.17 -9.72 -6.02
CA GLY A 328 -7.10 -10.33 -5.23
C GLY A 328 -7.66 -11.30 -4.20
N HIS A 329 -7.27 -12.58 -4.27
CA HIS A 329 -7.52 -13.50 -3.17
C HIS A 329 -6.52 -13.23 -2.03
N PRO A 330 -6.91 -13.19 -0.75
CA PRO A 330 -6.00 -12.88 0.36
C PRO A 330 -4.79 -13.82 0.50
N ARG A 331 -4.87 -15.03 -0.06
CA ARG A 331 -3.79 -16.04 -0.09
C ARG A 331 -3.08 -16.14 -1.44
N GLN A 332 -3.39 -15.25 -2.39
CA GLN A 332 -2.73 -15.24 -3.69
C GLN A 332 -1.25 -14.85 -3.48
N PRO A 333 -0.30 -15.71 -3.82
CA PRO A 333 1.10 -15.35 -3.75
C PRO A 333 1.43 -14.36 -4.87
N LEU A 334 2.50 -13.57 -4.69
CA LEU A 334 3.08 -12.83 -5.81
C LEU A 334 3.41 -13.82 -6.93
N SER A 335 2.90 -13.57 -8.15
CA SER A 335 3.27 -14.33 -9.36
C SER A 335 4.73 -14.14 -9.75
N GLU A 336 5.23 -12.91 -9.67
CA GLU A 336 6.62 -12.53 -9.93
C GLU A 336 7.01 -11.31 -9.07
N PRO A 337 8.29 -11.19 -8.67
CA PRO A 337 9.34 -12.20 -8.77
C PRO A 337 9.15 -13.35 -7.76
N ARG A 338 9.65 -14.55 -8.11
CA ARG A 338 9.68 -15.76 -7.27
C ARG A 338 11.11 -16.21 -7.02
N ASN A 339 11.30 -17.12 -6.06
CA ASN A 339 12.59 -17.74 -5.75
C ASN A 339 13.69 -16.73 -5.41
N VAL A 340 13.32 -15.58 -4.83
CA VAL A 340 14.27 -14.54 -4.43
C VAL A 340 15.16 -15.06 -3.29
N ARG A 341 14.56 -15.81 -2.37
CA ARG A 341 15.23 -16.52 -1.29
C ARG A 341 14.65 -17.92 -1.19
N MET A 342 15.52 -18.90 -0.92
CA MET A 342 15.14 -20.30 -0.75
C MET A 342 15.60 -20.80 0.61
N SER A 343 14.83 -21.74 1.16
CA SER A 343 15.25 -22.53 2.32
C SER A 343 16.38 -23.51 1.94
N PRO A 344 17.29 -23.86 2.87
CA PRO A 344 18.25 -24.95 2.68
C PRO A 344 17.59 -26.29 2.32
N PHE A 345 16.32 -26.46 2.65
CA PHE A 345 15.54 -27.67 2.37
C PHE A 345 14.90 -27.68 0.98
N ALA A 346 15.03 -26.61 0.19
CA ALA A 346 14.38 -26.47 -1.12
C ALA A 346 14.58 -27.70 -2.04
N PRO A 347 15.79 -28.29 -2.20
CA PRO A 347 15.95 -29.48 -3.04
C PRO A 347 15.13 -30.70 -2.59
N ARG A 348 14.85 -30.82 -1.28
CA ARG A 348 14.01 -31.89 -0.72
C ARG A 348 12.54 -31.57 -0.87
N LEU A 349 12.16 -30.32 -0.62
CA LEU A 349 10.79 -29.83 -0.79
C LEU A 349 10.35 -29.92 -2.26
N ASP A 350 11.23 -29.60 -3.20
CA ASP A 350 10.98 -29.74 -4.64
C ASP A 350 10.77 -31.21 -5.02
N ALA A 351 11.56 -32.13 -4.45
CA ALA A 351 11.37 -33.57 -4.64
C ALA A 351 10.05 -34.11 -4.08
N LEU A 352 9.41 -33.39 -3.15
CA LEU A 352 8.07 -33.68 -2.62
C LEU A 352 6.93 -33.00 -3.41
N ASP A 353 7.26 -32.35 -4.53
CA ASP A 353 6.34 -31.55 -5.36
C ASP A 353 5.56 -30.54 -4.49
N THR A 354 6.34 -29.73 -3.75
CA THR A 354 5.83 -28.71 -2.84
C THR A 354 5.19 -27.55 -3.60
N VAL A 355 3.99 -27.16 -3.18
CA VAL A 355 3.38 -25.90 -3.59
C VAL A 355 3.80 -24.83 -2.60
N TYR A 356 4.51 -23.82 -3.10
CA TYR A 356 5.04 -22.74 -2.28
C TYR A 356 4.13 -21.51 -2.25
N THR A 357 4.11 -20.85 -1.10
CA THR A 357 3.71 -19.44 -0.95
C THR A 357 4.94 -18.59 -0.69
N THR A 358 4.85 -17.27 -0.87
CA THR A 358 5.96 -16.35 -0.60
C THR A 358 5.68 -15.47 0.61
N PHE A 359 6.71 -15.25 1.41
CA PHE A 359 6.70 -14.28 2.50
C PHE A 359 8.10 -13.70 2.65
N ALA A 360 8.25 -12.38 2.70
CA ALA A 360 9.57 -11.73 2.79
C ALA A 360 10.58 -12.18 1.69
N GLY A 361 10.06 -12.51 0.50
CA GLY A 361 10.82 -13.05 -0.64
C GLY A 361 11.29 -14.50 -0.49
N LEU A 362 10.99 -15.15 0.64
CA LEU A 362 11.29 -16.56 0.89
C LEU A 362 10.16 -17.44 0.38
N GLU A 363 10.52 -18.48 -0.37
CA GLU A 363 9.62 -19.57 -0.73
C GLU A 363 9.38 -20.45 0.50
N LEU A 364 8.13 -20.50 0.96
CA LEU A 364 7.68 -21.29 2.10
C LEU A 364 6.71 -22.38 1.67
N PRO A 365 6.89 -23.65 2.11
CA PRO A 365 5.96 -24.72 1.82
C PRO A 365 4.54 -24.39 2.28
N ASN A 366 3.57 -24.46 1.38
CA ASN A 366 2.14 -24.32 1.71
C ASN A 366 1.47 -25.70 1.88
N TRP A 367 1.85 -26.67 1.03
CA TRP A 367 1.59 -28.12 1.18
C TRP A 367 2.48 -28.92 0.21
N CYS A 368 2.64 -30.23 0.44
CA CYS A 368 3.43 -31.12 -0.41
C CYS A 368 2.53 -32.11 -1.16
N LYS A 369 2.54 -32.13 -2.50
CA LYS A 369 1.65 -33.03 -3.25
C LYS A 369 1.97 -34.52 -3.05
N ALA A 370 3.22 -34.85 -2.69
CA ALA A 370 3.60 -36.21 -2.28
C ALA A 370 2.74 -36.77 -1.13
N ASN A 371 2.13 -35.90 -0.32
CA ASN A 371 1.23 -36.28 0.78
C ASN A 371 -0.20 -36.65 0.35
N SER A 372 -0.49 -36.68 -0.96
CA SER A 372 -1.81 -37.07 -1.49
C SER A 372 -2.28 -38.46 -1.02
N HIS A 373 -1.36 -39.40 -0.77
CA HIS A 373 -1.68 -40.72 -0.19
C HIS A 373 -2.34 -40.64 1.19
N LEU A 374 -2.15 -39.55 1.93
CA LEU A 374 -2.80 -39.33 3.24
C LEU A 374 -4.30 -39.03 3.10
N LEU A 375 -4.78 -38.65 1.91
CA LEU A 375 -6.20 -38.38 1.68
C LEU A 375 -7.04 -39.65 1.86
N GLU A 376 -6.53 -40.82 1.44
CA GLU A 376 -7.19 -42.10 1.66
C GLU A 376 -7.21 -42.47 3.15
N LYS A 377 -6.09 -42.24 3.85
CA LYS A 377 -5.97 -42.50 5.30
C LYS A 377 -6.97 -41.68 6.12
N TYR A 378 -7.25 -40.45 5.71
CA TYR A 378 -8.11 -39.49 6.42
C TYR A 378 -9.41 -39.18 5.68
N ASP A 379 -9.88 -40.12 4.86
CA ASP A 379 -11.13 -39.95 4.13
C ASP A 379 -12.31 -39.63 5.07
N GLY A 380 -13.21 -38.77 4.60
CA GLY A 380 -14.37 -38.29 5.38
C GLY A 380 -14.05 -37.34 6.55
N GLN A 381 -12.77 -37.04 6.85
CA GLN A 381 -12.39 -36.14 7.95
C GLN A 381 -11.96 -34.75 7.48
N ILE A 382 -11.73 -34.57 6.18
CA ILE A 382 -11.28 -33.31 5.59
C ILE A 382 -12.50 -32.57 5.04
N PRO A 383 -12.75 -31.32 5.45
CA PRO A 383 -13.92 -30.58 4.98
C PRO A 383 -13.80 -30.27 3.49
N GLU A 384 -14.91 -30.42 2.77
CA GLU A 384 -15.03 -29.90 1.42
C GLU A 384 -15.09 -28.38 1.44
N ARG A 385 -14.44 -27.75 0.44
CA ARG A 385 -14.50 -26.31 0.21
C ARG A 385 -14.89 -26.06 -1.24
N THR A 386 -15.67 -25.01 -1.47
CA THR A 386 -16.11 -24.61 -2.82
C THR A 386 -15.96 -23.10 -3.01
N GLY A 387 -15.84 -22.68 -4.27
CA GLY A 387 -15.74 -21.26 -4.64
C GLY A 387 -14.50 -20.57 -4.04
N PHE A 388 -14.65 -19.30 -3.66
CA PHE A 388 -13.54 -18.45 -3.19
C PHE A 388 -12.73 -19.06 -2.04
N ALA A 389 -13.38 -19.78 -1.11
CA ALA A 389 -12.70 -20.39 0.04
C ALA A 389 -11.85 -21.63 -0.32
N ALA A 390 -12.07 -22.21 -1.51
CA ALA A 390 -11.29 -23.33 -2.05
C ALA A 390 -10.08 -22.87 -2.88
N GLU A 391 -10.01 -21.59 -3.23
CA GLU A 391 -8.88 -21.03 -3.96
C GLU A 391 -7.62 -21.04 -3.07
N TYR A 392 -6.47 -21.36 -3.67
CA TYR A 392 -5.17 -21.48 -2.97
C TYR A 392 -5.20 -22.41 -1.74
N TRP A 393 -6.09 -23.41 -1.75
CA TRP A 393 -6.24 -24.43 -0.73
C TRP A 393 -6.18 -25.82 -1.37
N SER A 394 -5.72 -26.81 -0.60
CA SER A 394 -5.75 -28.22 -0.99
C SER A 394 -6.29 -29.07 0.17
N PRO A 395 -7.09 -30.13 -0.10
CA PRO A 395 -7.42 -31.15 0.90
C PRO A 395 -6.19 -31.74 1.60
N ILE A 396 -5.05 -31.76 0.91
CA ILE A 396 -3.77 -32.21 1.45
C ILE A 396 -3.39 -31.43 2.72
N GLN A 397 -3.71 -30.13 2.81
CA GLN A 397 -3.47 -29.35 4.03
C GLN A 397 -4.26 -29.89 5.23
N GLY A 398 -5.47 -30.39 4.99
CA GLY A 398 -6.26 -31.08 6.01
C GLY A 398 -5.63 -32.42 6.41
N ALA A 399 -5.13 -33.18 5.44
CA ALA A 399 -4.44 -34.44 5.70
C ALA A 399 -3.12 -34.24 6.48
N GLU A 400 -2.29 -33.26 6.09
CA GLU A 400 -1.06 -32.87 6.77
C GLU A 400 -1.34 -32.41 8.21
N HIS A 401 -2.43 -31.67 8.42
CA HIS A 401 -2.89 -31.31 9.77
C HIS A 401 -3.21 -32.55 10.61
N LEU A 402 -3.97 -33.51 10.08
CA LEU A 402 -4.34 -34.73 10.79
C LEU A 402 -3.12 -35.62 11.06
N GLU A 403 -2.19 -35.73 10.10
CA GLU A 403 -0.94 -36.45 10.30
C GLU A 403 -0.07 -35.80 11.37
N THR A 404 -0.02 -34.47 11.43
CA THR A 404 0.67 -33.73 12.50
C THR A 404 0.07 -34.05 13.88
N ARG A 405 -1.25 -34.26 13.96
CA ARG A 405 -1.94 -34.57 15.23
C ARG A 405 -1.78 -36.03 15.66
N ASN A 406 -1.80 -36.94 14.69
CA ASN A 406 -1.91 -38.37 14.95
C ASN A 406 -0.58 -39.13 14.74
N ASN A 407 0.46 -38.46 14.26
CA ASN A 407 1.76 -39.05 13.99
C ASN A 407 2.88 -37.98 14.15
N VAL A 408 3.75 -37.82 13.14
CA VAL A 408 4.88 -36.90 13.14
C VAL A 408 4.90 -36.11 11.83
N ALA A 409 5.21 -34.83 11.93
CA ALA A 409 5.38 -33.94 10.79
C ALA A 409 6.66 -33.12 10.94
N LEU A 410 7.26 -32.77 9.81
CA LEU A 410 8.43 -31.89 9.74
C LEU A 410 8.00 -30.58 9.09
N PHE A 411 8.19 -29.47 9.80
CA PHE A 411 7.89 -28.13 9.30
C PHE A 411 9.18 -27.39 8.97
N ASP A 412 9.19 -26.70 7.83
CA ASP A 412 10.22 -25.73 7.53
C ASP A 412 9.92 -24.40 8.24
N LEU A 413 10.69 -24.09 9.27
CA LEU A 413 10.59 -22.86 10.05
C LEU A 413 11.62 -21.79 9.64
N THR A 414 12.25 -21.92 8.47
CA THR A 414 13.20 -20.91 7.92
C THR A 414 12.55 -19.53 7.75
N GLY A 415 11.21 -19.45 7.70
CA GLY A 415 10.45 -18.20 7.71
C GLY A 415 10.44 -17.44 9.05
N LEU A 416 11.12 -17.93 10.08
CA LEU A 416 11.39 -17.21 11.32
C LEU A 416 12.80 -16.61 11.28
N SER A 417 12.93 -15.33 11.60
CA SER A 417 14.23 -14.72 11.87
C SER A 417 14.68 -15.03 13.29
N ILE A 418 15.99 -15.16 13.47
CA ILE A 418 16.64 -15.22 14.78
C ILE A 418 17.45 -13.93 14.98
N ILE A 419 17.12 -13.17 16.02
CA ILE A 419 17.94 -12.05 16.47
C ILE A 419 18.81 -12.56 17.63
N GLU A 420 20.13 -12.44 17.50
CA GLU A 420 21.07 -12.78 18.56
C GLU A 420 21.42 -11.54 19.39
N VAL A 421 21.27 -11.65 20.70
CA VAL A 421 21.72 -10.64 21.68
C VAL A 421 22.79 -11.27 22.55
N LYS A 422 23.99 -10.69 22.59
CA LYS A 422 25.12 -11.23 23.36
C LYS A 422 25.96 -10.17 24.06
N GLY A 423 26.65 -10.61 25.11
CA GLY A 423 27.61 -9.81 25.89
C GLY A 423 27.11 -9.48 27.30
N PRO A 424 27.95 -8.85 28.14
CA PRO A 424 27.72 -8.75 29.59
C PRO A 424 26.44 -8.00 29.98
N GLY A 425 25.92 -7.14 29.10
CA GLY A 425 24.66 -6.42 29.32
C GLY A 425 23.40 -7.13 28.82
N ALA A 426 23.52 -8.32 28.20
CA ALA A 426 22.42 -8.98 27.50
C ALA A 426 21.26 -9.31 28.45
N VAL A 427 21.52 -9.87 29.63
CA VAL A 427 20.47 -10.24 30.60
C VAL A 427 19.64 -9.03 30.98
N GLY A 428 20.30 -7.92 31.37
CA GLY A 428 19.61 -6.69 31.75
C GLY A 428 18.82 -6.07 30.59
N PHE A 429 19.41 -6.03 29.40
CA PHE A 429 18.74 -5.49 28.21
C PHE A 429 17.51 -6.29 27.79
N VAL A 430 17.64 -7.63 27.71
CA VAL A 430 16.54 -8.51 27.30
C VAL A 430 15.41 -8.49 28.33
N ASN A 431 15.75 -8.43 29.63
CA ASN A 431 14.78 -8.31 30.71
C ASN A 431 14.08 -6.94 30.75
N TYR A 432 14.71 -5.87 30.26
CA TYR A 432 14.07 -4.57 30.08
C TYR A 432 13.12 -4.56 28.88
N LEU A 433 13.53 -5.20 27.77
CA LEU A 433 12.79 -5.17 26.51
C LEU A 433 11.53 -6.06 26.54
N CYS A 434 11.59 -7.18 27.27
CA CYS A 434 10.52 -8.18 27.31
C CYS A 434 9.57 -7.97 28.48
N SER A 435 8.27 -8.23 28.26
CA SER A 435 7.24 -8.13 29.30
C SER A 435 7.26 -9.25 30.34
N ASN A 436 7.94 -10.37 30.07
CA ASN A 436 8.16 -11.47 31.02
C ASN A 436 9.58 -11.46 31.61
N GLN A 437 9.78 -12.12 32.76
CA GLN A 437 11.09 -12.30 33.40
C GLN A 437 12.03 -13.15 32.53
N MET A 438 13.15 -12.56 32.11
CA MET A 438 14.12 -13.17 31.20
C MET A 438 15.38 -13.70 31.90
N ASP A 439 15.65 -13.29 33.14
CA ASP A 439 16.72 -13.88 33.96
C ASP A 439 16.27 -15.24 34.52
N LYS A 440 16.19 -16.21 33.59
CA LYS A 440 15.90 -17.62 33.84
C LYS A 440 17.18 -18.44 33.62
N PRO A 441 17.29 -19.66 34.15
CA PRO A 441 18.43 -20.53 33.86
C PRO A 441 18.72 -20.65 32.34
N VAL A 442 19.98 -20.87 31.98
CA VAL A 442 20.35 -21.23 30.61
C VAL A 442 19.51 -22.43 30.15
N ASP A 443 19.21 -22.49 28.85
CA ASP A 443 18.30 -23.44 28.19
C ASP A 443 16.81 -23.18 28.43
N SER A 444 16.45 -22.07 29.10
CA SER A 444 15.05 -21.63 29.20
C SER A 444 14.56 -21.00 27.90
N VAL A 445 13.30 -21.31 27.53
CA VAL A 445 12.56 -20.62 26.47
C VAL A 445 11.33 -19.95 27.08
N VAL A 446 11.16 -18.66 26.83
CA VAL A 446 10.06 -17.85 27.35
C VAL A 446 9.35 -17.15 26.20
N TYR A 447 8.03 -17.37 26.09
CA TYR A 447 7.17 -16.56 25.22
C TYR A 447 6.84 -15.24 25.92
N THR A 448 6.93 -14.13 25.21
CA THR A 448 6.84 -12.78 25.76
C THR A 448 6.38 -11.80 24.68
N CYS A 449 6.10 -10.56 25.08
CA CYS A 449 5.84 -9.45 24.17
C CYS A 449 6.87 -8.33 24.35
N TRP A 450 7.14 -7.58 23.28
CA TRP A 450 7.68 -6.22 23.33
C TRP A 450 6.52 -5.24 23.31
N LEU A 451 6.55 -4.28 24.24
CA LEU A 451 5.49 -3.31 24.40
C LEU A 451 5.97 -1.90 24.00
N THR A 452 5.03 -1.05 23.61
CA THR A 452 5.23 0.40 23.55
C THR A 452 5.27 0.97 24.97
N HIS A 453 5.62 2.26 25.10
CA HIS A 453 5.57 2.94 26.40
C HIS A 453 4.14 3.03 26.96
N SER A 454 3.12 3.08 26.09
CA SER A 454 1.69 3.00 26.44
C SER A 454 1.17 1.58 26.70
N GLY A 455 2.01 0.54 26.58
CA GLY A 455 1.60 -0.86 26.81
C GLY A 455 0.96 -1.55 25.59
N GLY A 456 0.95 -0.89 24.42
CA GLY A 456 0.55 -1.51 23.16
C GLY A 456 1.53 -2.61 22.73
N ILE A 457 1.03 -3.72 22.19
CA ILE A 457 1.88 -4.84 21.76
C ILE A 457 2.56 -4.46 20.43
N ARG A 458 3.88 -4.28 20.44
CA ARG A 458 4.67 -4.12 19.21
C ARG A 458 4.91 -5.44 18.51
N ARG A 459 5.14 -6.49 19.30
CA ARG A 459 5.44 -7.84 18.81
C ARG A 459 5.30 -8.83 19.95
N ASP A 460 4.86 -10.04 19.61
CA ASP A 460 5.03 -11.25 20.41
C ASP A 460 6.18 -12.11 19.85
N LEU A 461 6.90 -12.81 20.73
CA LEU A 461 8.07 -13.59 20.36
C LEU A 461 8.41 -14.64 21.40
N ALA A 462 9.20 -15.63 20.99
CA ALA A 462 9.87 -16.55 21.89
C ALA A 462 11.33 -16.14 22.07
N VAL A 463 11.84 -16.22 23.30
CA VAL A 463 13.23 -15.92 23.65
C VAL A 463 13.86 -17.13 24.32
N ALA A 464 14.97 -17.62 23.77
CA ALA A 464 15.77 -18.68 24.35
C ALA A 464 17.05 -18.11 24.95
N ARG A 465 17.38 -18.45 26.20
CA ARG A 465 18.68 -18.15 26.80
C ARG A 465 19.65 -19.28 26.48
N VAL A 466 20.53 -19.07 25.51
CA VAL A 466 21.42 -20.12 24.98
C VAL A 466 22.79 -20.16 25.67
N ALA A 467 23.17 -19.10 26.37
CA ALA A 467 24.34 -19.08 27.25
C ALA A 467 24.13 -18.08 28.40
N ALA A 468 25.12 -17.96 29.29
CA ALA A 468 25.06 -17.06 30.44
C ALA A 468 24.74 -15.61 30.04
N ASP A 469 25.30 -15.13 28.92
CA ASP A 469 25.17 -13.78 28.40
C ASP A 469 24.74 -13.75 26.93
N GLN A 470 24.00 -14.77 26.47
CA GLN A 470 23.56 -14.91 25.07
C GLN A 470 22.10 -15.38 24.98
N PHE A 471 21.33 -14.69 24.14
CA PHE A 471 19.92 -14.96 23.89
C PHE A 471 19.63 -15.03 22.39
N TRP A 472 18.72 -15.92 22.00
CA TRP A 472 18.11 -15.96 20.69
C TRP A 472 16.65 -15.54 20.79
N MET A 473 16.25 -14.60 19.94
CA MET A 473 14.88 -14.09 19.85
C MET A 473 14.29 -14.53 18.51
N PHE A 474 13.24 -15.35 18.56
CA PHE A 474 12.56 -15.86 17.37
C PHE A 474 11.41 -14.95 16.99
N VAL A 475 11.47 -14.37 15.79
CA VAL A 475 10.47 -13.43 15.28
C VAL A 475 10.05 -13.80 13.85
N GLY A 476 8.88 -13.35 13.40
CA GLY A 476 8.48 -13.55 12.00
C GLY A 476 9.34 -12.74 11.03
N GLU A 477 9.74 -13.34 9.90
CA GLU A 477 10.70 -12.74 8.95
C GLU A 477 10.23 -11.40 8.34
N GLY A 478 8.92 -11.22 8.14
CA GLY A 478 8.37 -10.09 7.39
C GLY A 478 8.34 -8.74 8.10
N THR A 479 9.08 -8.60 9.20
CA THR A 479 9.18 -7.30 9.91
C THR A 479 10.57 -7.17 10.53
N ARG A 480 11.43 -6.34 9.93
CA ARG A 480 12.79 -6.04 10.41
C ARG A 480 12.86 -4.84 11.35
#